data_AF-A0A1T5JL30-F1
#
_entry.id   AF-A0A1T5JL30-F1
#
_cell.length_a   1.000
_cell.length_b   1.000
_cell.length_c   1.000
_cell.angle_alpha   90.00
_cell.angle_beta   90.00
_cell.angle_gamma   90.00
#
_symmetry.space_group_name_H-M   'P 1'
#
loop_
_entity.id
_entity.type
_entity.pdbx_description
1 polymer ?
#
loop_
_entity_poly.entity_id
_entity_poly.type
_entity_poly.pdbx_seq_one_letter_code
_entity_poly.pdbx_strand_id
1 'polypeptide(L)'
;MGMLNGRLLVVAFEGWNDAGEAATGAVKTLKEQLELSPITEVDPELYYDYQFNRPVITSNDDGSRGLEWPGAVLYGPENPALSDSELLADDAEMQISGDNGNNVYLLIGTEPSRSWKAFAAEIIDAALAADVSAIVFLGSMLADVPHTRPISVFLSSENADIRRELDIERSTYEGPVGILSVLGEAAESTGIATVSLWASVPHYVQNAPSPKAMLALIDKLEEIVDVVIPRGSLMDDARDWETGIDVLAGEDDDMAAYIRGLEQARDTVESPEASGEAIAREFEQYLRKSDDRADVRDNKAGQRADGPARDKPTGGATPQADSDAETGDASDPQDAAPADNADAEPDGTTNSPGDGDEETP
;
A
#
# COMPACT_ATOMS: atom_id res chain seq x y z
N MET A 1 -24.58 1.11 -10.48
CA MET A 1 -24.40 -0.07 -9.63
C MET A 1 -22.92 -0.31 -9.63
N GLY A 2 -22.25 0.03 -8.53
CA GLY A 2 -20.80 0.02 -8.50
C GLY A 2 -20.23 -1.39 -8.42
N MET A 3 -18.98 -1.54 -8.86
CA MET A 3 -18.32 -2.85 -8.89
C MET A 3 -18.04 -3.40 -7.48
N LEU A 4 -17.98 -2.51 -6.48
CA LEU A 4 -17.73 -2.85 -5.07
C LEU A 4 -19.00 -3.12 -4.25
N ASN A 5 -20.20 -2.97 -4.83
CA ASN A 5 -21.50 -3.11 -4.14
C ASN A 5 -21.99 -4.56 -3.96
N GLY A 6 -21.18 -5.56 -4.32
CA GLY A 6 -21.50 -6.99 -4.12
C GLY A 6 -20.90 -7.55 -2.84
N ARG A 7 -20.66 -8.86 -2.77
CA ARG A 7 -19.88 -9.45 -1.67
C ARG A 7 -18.40 -9.10 -1.85
N LEU A 8 -17.86 -8.44 -0.84
CA LEU A 8 -16.50 -7.92 -0.81
C LEU A 8 -15.62 -8.81 0.07
N LEU A 9 -14.43 -9.14 -0.40
CA LEU A 9 -13.39 -9.76 0.41
C LEU A 9 -12.26 -8.77 0.71
N VAL A 10 -12.11 -8.36 1.96
CA VAL A 10 -10.98 -7.54 2.42
C VAL A 10 -9.85 -8.45 2.87
N VAL A 11 -8.64 -8.23 2.36
CA VAL A 11 -7.49 -9.14 2.51
C VAL A 11 -6.31 -8.41 3.15
N ALA A 12 -5.73 -8.95 4.22
CA ALA A 12 -4.47 -8.47 4.79
C ALA A 12 -3.57 -9.64 5.21
N PHE A 13 -2.25 -9.50 5.04
CA PHE A 13 -1.27 -10.53 5.39
C PHE A 13 -0.11 -9.98 6.22
N GLU A 14 0.18 -10.65 7.33
CA GLU A 14 1.31 -10.32 8.21
C GLU A 14 2.64 -10.64 7.51
N GLY A 15 3.68 -9.85 7.77
CA GLY A 15 5.00 -10.01 7.18
C GLY A 15 5.40 -8.81 6.34
N TRP A 16 5.91 -9.05 5.12
CA TRP A 16 6.50 -7.99 4.28
C TRP A 16 5.49 -6.91 3.86
N ASN A 17 4.20 -7.25 3.79
CA ASN A 17 3.14 -6.37 3.31
C ASN A 17 2.55 -5.45 4.39
N ASP A 18 2.98 -5.53 5.66
CA ASP A 18 2.29 -4.88 6.78
C ASP A 18 3.20 -4.17 7.82
N ALA A 19 3.74 -3.02 7.42
CA ALA A 19 4.45 -2.09 8.30
C ALA A 19 3.62 -1.63 9.52
N GLY A 20 4.09 -1.95 10.73
CA GLY A 20 3.42 -1.54 11.97
C GLY A 20 2.08 -2.25 12.22
N GLU A 21 1.87 -3.41 11.60
CA GLU A 21 0.65 -4.25 11.73
C GLU A 21 -0.65 -3.54 11.31
N ALA A 22 -0.56 -2.48 10.50
CA ALA A 22 -1.69 -1.58 10.21
C ALA A 22 -2.82 -2.21 9.38
N ALA A 23 -2.49 -3.03 8.38
CA ALA A 23 -3.46 -3.70 7.52
C ALA A 23 -4.10 -4.89 8.23
N THR A 24 -3.31 -5.73 8.89
CA THR A 24 -3.82 -6.89 9.63
C THR A 24 -4.55 -6.46 10.89
N GLY A 25 -4.11 -5.40 11.56
CA GLY A 25 -4.83 -4.73 12.65
C GLY A 25 -6.18 -4.16 12.19
N ALA A 26 -6.23 -3.47 11.04
CA ALA A 26 -7.51 -3.01 10.47
C ALA A 26 -8.48 -4.19 10.20
N VAL A 27 -7.98 -5.31 9.67
CA VAL A 27 -8.81 -6.51 9.44
C VAL A 27 -9.18 -7.24 10.75
N LYS A 28 -8.31 -7.23 11.78
CA LYS A 28 -8.63 -7.70 13.15
C LYS A 28 -9.77 -6.85 13.75
N THR A 29 -9.70 -5.52 13.66
CA THR A 29 -10.79 -4.61 14.07
C THR A 29 -12.07 -4.87 13.29
N LEU A 30 -12.02 -5.01 11.96
CA LEU A 30 -13.20 -5.34 11.15
C LEU A 30 -13.87 -6.64 11.59
N LYS A 31 -13.09 -7.70 11.83
CA LYS A 31 -13.60 -9.01 12.29
C LYS A 31 -14.36 -8.88 13.61
N GLU A 32 -13.80 -8.14 14.57
CA GLU A 32 -14.40 -7.93 15.89
C GLU A 32 -15.66 -7.05 15.84
N GLN A 33 -15.64 -5.97 15.06
CA GLN A 33 -16.74 -5.00 14.99
C GLN A 33 -17.91 -5.47 14.10
N LEU A 34 -17.68 -6.46 13.23
CA LEU A 34 -18.71 -7.07 12.36
C LEU A 34 -19.11 -8.49 12.82
N GLU A 35 -18.61 -8.96 13.98
CA GLU A 35 -18.91 -10.26 14.60
C GLU A 35 -18.74 -11.47 13.63
N LEU A 36 -17.72 -11.44 12.76
CA LEU A 36 -17.58 -12.42 11.66
C LEU A 36 -16.97 -13.76 12.12
N SER A 37 -17.62 -14.85 11.73
CA SER A 37 -17.23 -16.23 12.05
C SER A 37 -16.34 -16.86 10.96
N PRO A 38 -15.43 -17.80 11.33
CA PRO A 38 -14.54 -18.46 10.37
C PRO A 38 -15.33 -19.41 9.45
N ILE A 39 -15.04 -19.33 8.15
CA ILE A 39 -15.65 -20.15 7.08
C ILE A 39 -14.70 -21.28 6.68
N THR A 40 -13.43 -20.94 6.42
CA THR A 40 -12.38 -21.94 6.10
C THR A 40 -11.01 -21.44 6.52
N GLU A 41 -10.13 -22.39 6.84
CA GLU A 41 -8.73 -22.20 7.22
C GLU A 41 -7.88 -23.07 6.29
N VAL A 42 -6.77 -22.53 5.77
CA VAL A 42 -5.85 -23.28 4.90
C VAL A 42 -5.08 -24.33 5.72
N ASP A 43 -4.71 -25.46 5.11
CA ASP A 43 -3.84 -26.44 5.78
C ASP A 43 -2.42 -25.84 5.98
N PRO A 44 -1.97 -25.62 7.24
CA PRO A 44 -0.73 -24.92 7.48
C PRO A 44 0.51 -25.75 7.09
N GLU A 45 0.42 -27.09 7.06
CA GLU A 45 1.55 -27.95 6.67
C GLU A 45 1.88 -27.82 5.17
N LEU A 46 0.92 -27.45 4.33
CA LEU A 46 1.15 -27.27 2.89
C LEU A 46 1.96 -26.00 2.61
N TYR A 47 1.67 -24.92 3.33
CA TYR A 47 2.02 -23.55 2.93
C TYR A 47 3.10 -22.87 3.77
N TYR A 48 3.31 -23.29 5.02
CA TYR A 48 4.20 -22.59 5.95
C TYR A 48 5.49 -23.38 6.25
N ASP A 49 6.56 -22.64 6.54
CA ASP A 49 7.80 -23.18 7.11
C ASP A 49 7.89 -22.81 8.60
N TYR A 50 7.72 -23.81 9.46
CA TYR A 50 7.72 -23.65 10.91
C TYR A 50 9.08 -23.30 11.54
N GLN A 51 10.16 -23.16 10.74
CA GLN A 51 11.42 -22.58 11.21
C GLN A 51 11.39 -21.05 11.21
N PHE A 52 10.66 -20.46 10.25
CA PHE A 52 10.43 -19.02 10.14
C PHE A 52 9.16 -18.63 10.90
N ASN A 53 8.01 -19.19 10.50
CA ASN A 53 6.70 -18.91 11.07
C ASN A 53 6.41 -19.93 12.19
N ARG A 54 6.86 -19.64 13.41
CA ARG A 54 6.81 -20.60 14.52
C ARG A 54 5.44 -20.64 15.21
N PRO A 55 4.85 -21.82 15.43
CA PRO A 55 3.66 -21.94 16.27
C PRO A 55 3.88 -21.42 17.68
N VAL A 56 2.89 -20.71 18.23
CA VAL A 56 2.92 -20.03 19.53
C VAL A 56 2.06 -20.80 20.53
N ILE A 57 2.47 -20.84 21.81
CA ILE A 57 1.64 -21.45 22.87
C ILE A 57 0.77 -20.37 23.52
N THR A 58 -0.51 -20.37 23.17
CA THR A 58 -1.54 -19.49 23.71
C THR A 58 -2.13 -20.02 25.02
N SER A 59 -2.95 -19.21 25.68
CA SER A 59 -3.82 -19.63 26.79
C SER A 59 -5.27 -19.33 26.41
N ASN A 60 -6.13 -20.32 26.50
CA ASN A 60 -7.55 -20.22 26.16
C ASN A 60 -8.35 -19.66 27.34
N ASP A 61 -9.57 -19.19 27.10
CA ASP A 61 -10.45 -18.61 28.15
C ASP A 61 -10.80 -19.58 29.30
N ASP A 62 -10.73 -20.89 29.05
CA ASP A 62 -10.93 -21.93 30.07
C ASP A 62 -9.67 -22.20 30.93
N GLY A 63 -8.56 -21.52 30.64
CA GLY A 63 -7.26 -21.70 31.29
C GLY A 63 -6.43 -22.87 30.74
N SER A 64 -6.89 -23.57 29.69
CA SER A 64 -6.07 -24.54 28.97
C SER A 64 -5.02 -23.84 28.08
N ARG A 65 -4.01 -24.59 27.61
CA ARG A 65 -2.96 -24.06 26.71
C ARG A 65 -3.15 -24.61 25.31
N GLY A 66 -3.32 -23.72 24.33
CA GLY A 66 -3.41 -24.05 22.91
C GLY A 66 -2.05 -24.04 22.22
N LEU A 67 -2.01 -24.55 20.99
CA LEU A 67 -0.99 -24.19 20.00
C LEU A 67 -1.71 -23.42 18.89
N GLU A 68 -1.30 -22.17 18.69
CA GLU A 68 -1.68 -21.36 17.55
C GLU A 68 -0.64 -21.57 16.45
N TRP A 69 -1.10 -21.96 15.26
CA TRP A 69 -0.26 -22.24 14.10
C TRP A 69 -0.32 -21.05 13.13
N PRO A 70 0.75 -20.75 12.37
CA PRO A 70 0.65 -19.78 11.29
C PRO A 70 -0.32 -20.31 10.23
N GLY A 71 -1.23 -19.47 9.77
CA GLY A 71 -2.28 -19.86 8.85
C GLY A 71 -2.91 -18.66 8.16
N ALA A 72 -3.93 -18.92 7.37
CA ALA A 72 -4.79 -17.92 6.76
C ALA A 72 -6.25 -18.39 6.84
N VAL A 73 -7.11 -17.52 7.35
CA VAL A 73 -8.52 -17.84 7.65
C VAL A 73 -9.43 -16.86 6.92
N LEU A 74 -10.37 -17.42 6.17
CA LEU A 74 -11.49 -16.69 5.57
C LEU A 74 -12.63 -16.62 6.59
N TYR A 75 -13.09 -15.41 6.88
CA TYR A 75 -14.22 -15.09 7.75
C TYR A 75 -15.36 -14.47 6.94
N GLY A 76 -16.59 -14.59 7.47
CA GLY A 76 -17.76 -13.89 6.94
C GLY A 76 -18.97 -14.03 7.88
N PRO A 77 -20.14 -13.51 7.46
CA PRO A 77 -21.33 -13.51 8.31
C PRO A 77 -21.92 -14.92 8.44
N GLU A 78 -22.49 -15.24 9.61
CA GLU A 78 -23.09 -16.56 9.86
C GLU A 78 -24.35 -16.84 9.04
N ASN A 79 -25.02 -15.79 8.53
CA ASN A 79 -26.25 -15.90 7.75
C ASN A 79 -26.24 -15.00 6.50
N PRO A 80 -25.45 -15.34 5.47
CA PRO A 80 -25.30 -14.55 4.24
C PRO A 80 -26.53 -14.59 3.31
N ALA A 81 -27.67 -15.13 3.79
CA ALA A 81 -28.94 -15.20 3.10
C ALA A 81 -29.94 -14.09 3.50
N LEU A 82 -29.55 -13.18 4.41
CA LEU A 82 -30.35 -12.01 4.78
C LEU A 82 -30.02 -10.75 3.96
N SER A 83 -28.97 -10.76 3.13
CA SER A 83 -28.60 -9.61 2.28
C SER A 83 -29.31 -9.54 0.92
N ASP A 84 -30.30 -10.41 0.67
CA ASP A 84 -31.41 -10.15 -0.28
C ASP A 84 -32.29 -9.03 0.30
N SER A 85 -31.73 -7.81 0.34
CA SER A 85 -32.35 -6.63 0.93
C SER A 85 -33.69 -6.36 0.26
N GLU A 86 -34.75 -6.26 1.05
CA GLU A 86 -36.05 -5.83 0.57
C GLU A 86 -35.89 -4.48 -0.15
N LEU A 87 -36.35 -4.39 -1.40
CA LEU A 87 -36.23 -3.16 -2.22
C LEU A 87 -37.14 -2.06 -1.65
N LEU A 88 -36.64 -1.39 -0.61
CA LEU A 88 -37.39 -0.44 0.21
C LEU A 88 -37.55 0.91 -0.49
N ALA A 89 -38.61 0.96 -1.30
CA ALA A 89 -39.22 2.12 -1.96
C ALA A 89 -38.45 2.74 -3.14
N ASP A 90 -39.14 2.81 -4.27
CA ASP A 90 -38.72 3.38 -5.57
C ASP A 90 -38.86 4.94 -5.58
N ASP A 91 -38.90 5.54 -4.38
CA ASP A 91 -39.55 6.83 -4.10
C ASP A 91 -38.60 7.87 -3.42
N ALA A 92 -37.34 7.52 -3.11
CA ALA A 92 -36.41 8.40 -2.39
C ALA A 92 -34.97 8.37 -2.95
N GLU A 93 -34.48 9.52 -3.40
CA GLU A 93 -33.12 9.70 -3.99
C GLU A 93 -31.98 9.74 -2.93
N MET A 94 -32.11 8.97 -1.85
CA MET A 94 -31.03 8.72 -0.87
C MET A 94 -31.12 7.26 -0.39
N GLN A 95 -30.28 6.41 -1.00
CA GLN A 95 -30.07 5.05 -0.52
C GLN A 95 -29.26 5.11 0.77
N ILE A 96 -29.86 4.66 1.88
CA ILE A 96 -29.17 4.49 3.16
C ILE A 96 -28.84 3.00 3.28
N SER A 97 -27.59 2.63 2.98
CA SER A 97 -27.02 1.28 2.86
C SER A 97 -26.86 0.55 4.22
N GLY A 98 -27.82 0.75 5.12
CA GLY A 98 -27.77 0.37 6.53
C GLY A 98 -27.99 -1.11 6.86
N ASP A 99 -27.35 -2.05 6.14
CA ASP A 99 -26.85 -3.33 6.69
C ASP A 99 -25.83 -4.05 5.76
N ASN A 100 -24.91 -3.30 5.15
CA ASN A 100 -23.90 -3.88 4.25
C ASN A 100 -22.88 -4.82 4.93
N GLY A 101 -22.88 -4.95 6.26
CA GLY A 101 -22.00 -5.87 6.99
C GLY A 101 -22.14 -7.33 6.55
N ASN A 102 -23.35 -7.75 6.17
CA ASN A 102 -23.65 -9.08 5.62
C ASN A 102 -23.03 -9.35 4.22
N ASN A 103 -22.37 -8.36 3.62
CA ASN A 103 -21.65 -8.50 2.36
C ASN A 103 -20.11 -8.42 2.54
N VAL A 104 -19.61 -8.23 3.77
CA VAL A 104 -18.16 -8.16 4.06
C VAL A 104 -17.63 -9.52 4.50
N TYR A 105 -16.63 -10.01 3.77
CA TYR A 105 -15.81 -11.17 4.07
C TYR A 105 -14.38 -10.69 4.33
N LEU A 106 -13.63 -11.40 5.18
CA LEU A 106 -12.27 -11.03 5.54
C LEU A 106 -11.32 -12.21 5.36
N LEU A 107 -10.18 -12.02 4.70
CA LEU A 107 -9.07 -12.96 4.72
C LEU A 107 -7.92 -12.34 5.50
N ILE A 108 -7.49 -13.04 6.54
CA ILE A 108 -6.34 -12.63 7.34
C ILE A 108 -5.47 -13.82 7.70
N GLY A 109 -4.16 -13.61 7.70
CA GLY A 109 -3.19 -14.63 8.06
C GLY A 109 -1.75 -14.14 7.99
N THR A 110 -0.82 -15.04 8.28
CA THR A 110 0.61 -14.85 8.01
C THR A 110 0.89 -15.14 6.53
N GLU A 111 1.81 -14.41 5.90
CA GLU A 111 2.22 -14.66 4.51
C GLU A 111 2.78 -16.11 4.35
N PRO A 112 2.27 -16.91 3.39
CA PRO A 112 2.70 -18.29 3.20
C PRO A 112 4.17 -18.37 2.80
N SER A 113 4.90 -19.37 3.29
CA SER A 113 6.34 -19.52 3.03
C SER A 113 6.65 -20.22 1.70
N ARG A 114 5.68 -20.95 1.12
CA ARG A 114 5.85 -21.73 -0.13
C ARG A 114 4.53 -21.91 -0.88
N SER A 115 4.61 -22.51 -2.07
CA SER A 115 3.46 -23.00 -2.84
C SER A 115 2.41 -21.93 -3.21
N TRP A 116 2.80 -20.66 -3.32
CA TRP A 116 1.91 -19.49 -3.52
C TRP A 116 0.86 -19.66 -4.63
N LYS A 117 1.18 -20.37 -5.72
CA LYS A 117 0.23 -20.61 -6.82
C LYS A 117 -0.90 -21.60 -6.47
N ALA A 118 -0.64 -22.54 -5.56
CA ALA A 118 -1.66 -23.43 -5.03
C ALA A 118 -2.47 -22.74 -3.93
N PHE A 119 -1.80 -22.01 -3.03
CA PHE A 119 -2.43 -21.16 -2.02
C PHE A 119 -3.43 -20.16 -2.64
N ALA A 120 -2.98 -19.43 -3.67
CA ALA A 120 -3.84 -18.46 -4.35
C ALA A 120 -5.03 -19.13 -5.07
N ALA A 121 -4.85 -20.33 -5.65
CA ALA A 121 -5.97 -21.08 -6.22
C ALA A 121 -6.98 -21.50 -5.14
N GLU A 122 -6.53 -22.04 -4.01
CA GLU A 122 -7.37 -22.44 -2.87
C GLU A 122 -8.17 -21.27 -2.29
N ILE A 123 -7.52 -20.11 -2.11
CA ILE A 123 -8.17 -18.87 -1.64
C ILE A 123 -9.19 -18.33 -2.66
N ILE A 124 -8.88 -18.33 -3.95
CA ILE A 124 -9.80 -17.82 -4.98
C ILE A 124 -10.97 -18.80 -5.20
N ASP A 125 -10.75 -20.11 -5.16
CA ASP A 125 -11.84 -21.11 -5.16
C ASP A 125 -12.78 -20.92 -3.95
N ALA A 126 -12.23 -20.61 -2.76
CA ALA A 126 -13.03 -20.30 -1.57
C ALA A 126 -13.79 -18.96 -1.70
N ALA A 127 -13.19 -17.93 -2.28
CA ALA A 127 -13.84 -16.64 -2.55
C ALA A 127 -14.99 -16.79 -3.58
N LEU A 128 -14.77 -17.55 -4.66
CA LEU A 128 -15.81 -17.89 -5.64
C LEU A 128 -16.95 -18.71 -5.01
N ALA A 129 -16.64 -19.65 -4.12
CA ALA A 129 -17.65 -20.42 -3.38
C ALA A 129 -18.46 -19.59 -2.37
N ALA A 130 -17.98 -18.38 -2.01
CA ALA A 130 -18.68 -17.40 -1.20
C ALA A 130 -19.39 -16.31 -2.03
N ASP A 131 -19.47 -16.45 -3.35
CA ASP A 131 -20.00 -15.45 -4.32
C ASP A 131 -19.30 -14.07 -4.23
N VAL A 132 -18.02 -14.01 -3.84
CA VAL A 132 -17.24 -12.76 -3.78
C VAL A 132 -17.09 -12.15 -5.17
N SER A 133 -17.53 -10.90 -5.34
CA SER A 133 -17.46 -10.15 -6.60
C SER A 133 -16.24 -9.24 -6.70
N ALA A 134 -15.70 -8.79 -5.56
CA ALA A 134 -14.54 -7.90 -5.52
C ALA A 134 -13.62 -8.18 -4.32
N ILE A 135 -12.34 -7.90 -4.48
CA ILE A 135 -11.30 -8.02 -3.45
C ILE A 135 -10.64 -6.66 -3.20
N VAL A 136 -10.57 -6.26 -1.93
CA VAL A 136 -9.74 -5.13 -1.47
C VAL A 136 -8.52 -5.69 -0.73
N PHE A 137 -7.33 -5.53 -1.30
CA PHE A 137 -6.08 -5.80 -0.58
C PHE A 137 -5.69 -4.60 0.27
N LEU A 138 -5.48 -4.81 1.56
CA LEU A 138 -4.88 -3.83 2.46
C LEU A 138 -3.39 -4.18 2.67
N GLY A 139 -2.53 -3.18 2.53
CA GLY A 139 -1.12 -3.25 2.84
C GLY A 139 -0.62 -1.97 3.49
N SER A 140 0.58 -2.02 4.05
CA SER A 140 1.22 -0.85 4.64
C SER A 140 2.74 -0.92 4.52
N MET A 141 3.39 0.22 4.28
CA MET A 141 4.83 0.31 4.01
C MET A 141 5.49 1.43 4.81
N LEU A 142 6.75 1.25 5.21
CA LEU A 142 7.54 2.30 5.86
C LEU A 142 7.94 3.37 4.83
N ALA A 143 7.78 4.65 5.19
CA ALA A 143 7.97 5.78 4.30
C ALA A 143 8.53 7.03 5.02
N ASP A 144 9.05 7.98 4.23
CA ASP A 144 9.51 9.30 4.67
C ASP A 144 8.32 10.25 4.86
N VAL A 145 7.51 10.00 5.89
CA VAL A 145 6.30 10.76 6.20
C VAL A 145 6.28 11.25 7.67
N PRO A 146 5.73 12.45 7.94
CA PRO A 146 5.57 12.95 9.30
C PRO A 146 4.36 12.29 9.98
N HIS A 147 4.54 11.79 11.20
CA HIS A 147 3.44 11.22 12.00
C HIS A 147 2.40 12.28 12.41
N THR A 148 2.79 13.56 12.43
CA THR A 148 1.99 14.77 12.73
C THR A 148 1.09 15.25 11.57
N ARG A 149 0.84 14.40 10.57
CA ARG A 149 -0.07 14.66 9.43
C ARG A 149 -1.01 13.48 9.21
N PRO A 150 -2.05 13.60 8.36
CA PRO A 150 -2.86 12.47 7.93
C PRO A 150 -2.00 11.40 7.23
N ILE A 151 -2.23 10.13 7.55
CA ILE A 151 -1.57 9.01 6.89
C ILE A 151 -2.06 8.91 5.45
N SER A 152 -1.13 8.83 4.49
CA SER A 152 -1.48 8.63 3.09
C SER A 152 -1.82 7.18 2.81
N VAL A 153 -2.98 6.94 2.20
CA VAL A 153 -3.36 5.65 1.63
C VAL A 153 -3.38 5.77 0.12
N PHE A 154 -2.45 5.08 -0.55
CA PHE A 154 -2.38 5.04 -2.02
C PHE A 154 -3.27 3.93 -2.56
N LEU A 155 -4.03 4.24 -3.62
CA LEU A 155 -4.93 3.29 -4.28
C LEU A 155 -4.40 2.94 -5.67
N SER A 156 -4.49 1.66 -6.04
CA SER A 156 -4.26 1.21 -7.41
C SER A 156 -5.11 -0.02 -7.74
N SER A 157 -5.38 -0.23 -9.04
CA SER A 157 -6.14 -1.39 -9.51
C SER A 157 -5.70 -1.81 -10.91
N GLU A 158 -5.50 -3.12 -11.10
CA GLU A 158 -5.32 -3.69 -12.44
C GLU A 158 -6.63 -3.73 -13.23
N ASN A 159 -7.78 -3.81 -12.54
CA ASN A 159 -9.09 -3.81 -13.17
C ASN A 159 -9.39 -2.48 -13.88
N ALA A 160 -9.78 -2.56 -15.15
CA ALA A 160 -9.98 -1.37 -15.98
C ALA A 160 -11.27 -0.60 -15.66
N ASP A 161 -12.24 -1.23 -14.98
CA ASP A 161 -13.51 -0.62 -14.60
C ASP A 161 -13.41 0.04 -13.22
N ILE A 162 -12.80 -0.61 -12.23
CA ILE A 162 -12.48 -0.01 -10.92
C ILE A 162 -11.70 1.30 -11.06
N ARG A 163 -10.67 1.34 -11.92
CA ARG A 163 -9.90 2.57 -12.20
C ARG A 163 -10.76 3.73 -12.70
N ARG A 164 -11.79 3.44 -13.52
CA ARG A 164 -12.72 4.44 -14.06
C ARG A 164 -13.83 4.82 -13.08
N GLU A 165 -14.11 3.98 -12.10
CA GLU A 165 -15.11 4.21 -11.07
C GLU A 165 -14.54 5.06 -9.91
N LEU A 166 -13.29 4.81 -9.51
CA LEU A 166 -12.62 5.48 -8.39
C LEU A 166 -11.66 6.62 -8.79
N ASP A 167 -11.45 6.87 -10.09
CA ASP A 167 -10.45 7.80 -10.65
C ASP A 167 -9.01 7.52 -10.16
N ILE A 168 -8.61 6.25 -10.22
CA ILE A 168 -7.30 5.76 -9.77
C ILE A 168 -6.51 5.09 -10.90
N GLU A 169 -5.18 5.05 -10.77
CA GLU A 169 -4.28 4.51 -11.78
C GLU A 169 -3.84 3.05 -11.55
N ARG A 170 -3.11 2.50 -12.52
CA ARG A 170 -2.37 1.23 -12.33
C ARG A 170 -1.13 1.45 -11.48
N SER A 171 -0.67 0.37 -10.83
CA SER A 171 0.69 0.37 -10.29
C SER A 171 1.71 0.40 -11.44
N THR A 172 2.75 1.21 -11.29
CA THR A 172 3.92 1.26 -12.19
C THR A 172 5.14 0.55 -11.58
N TYR A 173 4.94 -0.19 -10.49
CA TYR A 173 6.00 -0.87 -9.76
C TYR A 173 6.51 -2.11 -10.50
N GLU A 174 7.83 -2.19 -10.70
CA GLU A 174 8.54 -3.40 -11.12
C GLU A 174 9.57 -3.78 -10.05
N GLY A 175 9.46 -4.99 -9.49
CA GLY A 175 10.33 -5.46 -8.41
C GLY A 175 9.81 -6.71 -7.69
N PRO A 176 10.39 -7.10 -6.54
CA PRO A 176 9.87 -8.16 -5.68
C PRO A 176 8.46 -7.86 -5.16
N VAL A 177 7.62 -8.88 -5.03
CA VAL A 177 6.22 -8.75 -4.58
C VAL A 177 5.86 -9.79 -3.53
N GLY A 178 4.92 -9.44 -2.64
CA GLY A 178 4.32 -10.34 -1.66
C GLY A 178 3.12 -11.13 -2.22
N ILE A 179 2.50 -11.94 -1.36
CA ILE A 179 1.37 -12.81 -1.70
C ILE A 179 0.16 -12.04 -2.25
N LEU A 180 -0.05 -10.78 -1.82
CA LEU A 180 -1.15 -9.92 -2.27
C LEU A 180 -1.18 -9.78 -3.80
N SER A 181 -0.01 -9.63 -4.45
CA SER A 181 0.07 -9.48 -5.91
C SER A 181 -0.27 -10.78 -6.65
N VAL A 182 0.06 -11.94 -6.08
CA VAL A 182 -0.26 -13.25 -6.67
C VAL A 182 -1.74 -13.62 -6.48
N LEU A 183 -2.32 -13.23 -5.34
CA LEU A 183 -3.77 -13.27 -5.14
C LEU A 183 -4.50 -12.34 -6.13
N GLY A 184 -3.96 -11.14 -6.38
CA GLY A 184 -4.51 -10.21 -7.37
C GLY A 184 -4.46 -10.74 -8.80
N GLU A 185 -3.32 -11.31 -9.23
CA GLU A 185 -3.18 -11.95 -10.55
C GLU A 185 -4.19 -13.11 -10.72
N ALA A 186 -4.38 -13.94 -9.68
CA ALA A 186 -5.34 -15.03 -9.69
C ALA A 186 -6.80 -14.54 -9.70
N ALA A 187 -7.13 -13.54 -8.91
CA ALA A 187 -8.46 -12.92 -8.85
C ALA A 187 -8.90 -12.36 -10.21
N GLU A 188 -8.13 -11.44 -10.80
CA GLU A 188 -8.46 -10.87 -12.12
C GLU A 188 -8.53 -11.95 -13.22
N SER A 189 -7.68 -12.99 -13.13
CA SER A 189 -7.70 -14.13 -14.07
C SER A 189 -8.99 -14.97 -13.98
N THR A 190 -9.71 -14.92 -12.86
CA THR A 190 -11.04 -15.54 -12.66
C THR A 190 -12.20 -14.56 -12.87
N GLY A 191 -11.92 -13.26 -13.00
CA GLY A 191 -12.93 -12.21 -13.17
C GLY A 191 -13.41 -11.54 -11.88
N ILE A 192 -12.79 -11.83 -10.73
CA ILE A 192 -13.01 -11.05 -9.50
C ILE A 192 -12.23 -9.75 -9.61
N ALA A 193 -12.90 -8.61 -9.43
CA ALA A 193 -12.26 -7.30 -9.56
C ALA A 193 -11.43 -6.94 -8.31
N THR A 194 -10.25 -6.37 -8.50
CA THR A 194 -9.31 -6.09 -7.40
C THR A 194 -9.03 -4.60 -7.23
N VAL A 195 -8.75 -4.18 -5.99
CA VAL A 195 -8.13 -2.88 -5.67
C VAL A 195 -7.16 -3.07 -4.51
N SER A 196 -6.07 -2.29 -4.48
CA SER A 196 -5.06 -2.32 -3.42
C SER A 196 -4.96 -0.96 -2.73
N LEU A 197 -5.04 -0.95 -1.41
CA LEU A 197 -4.88 0.23 -0.53
C LEU A 197 -3.58 0.09 0.27
N TRP A 198 -2.66 1.03 0.12
CA TRP A 198 -1.35 1.02 0.77
C TRP A 198 -1.12 2.23 1.69
N ALA A 199 -1.11 1.99 3.01
CA ALA A 199 -0.82 3.02 3.99
C ALA A 199 0.67 3.33 4.12
N SER A 200 1.01 4.62 4.20
CA SER A 200 2.38 5.12 4.40
C SER A 200 2.67 5.33 5.88
N VAL A 201 3.45 4.45 6.48
CA VAL A 201 3.78 4.46 7.91
C VAL A 201 5.13 5.16 8.14
N PRO A 202 5.26 6.10 9.10
CA PRO A 202 6.53 6.76 9.39
C PRO A 202 7.63 5.76 9.78
N HIS A 203 8.73 5.67 9.02
CA HIS A 203 9.76 4.63 9.19
C HIS A 203 10.48 4.65 10.55
N TYR A 204 10.50 5.79 11.25
CA TYR A 204 11.09 5.96 12.58
C TYR A 204 10.17 5.46 13.70
N VAL A 205 8.90 5.16 13.42
CA VAL A 205 7.96 4.58 14.39
C VAL A 205 7.95 3.07 14.23
N GLN A 206 8.84 2.41 14.96
CA GLN A 206 9.04 0.95 14.89
C GLN A 206 8.18 0.16 15.89
N ASN A 207 7.39 0.84 16.71
CA ASN A 207 6.44 0.22 17.63
C ASN A 207 5.15 -0.14 16.86
N ALA A 208 4.99 -1.42 16.52
CA ALA A 208 3.69 -1.98 16.21
C ALA A 208 2.88 -2.21 17.51
N PRO A 209 1.54 -2.13 17.48
CA PRO A 209 0.69 -1.72 16.36
C PRO A 209 0.74 -0.21 16.05
N SER A 210 0.25 0.17 14.87
CA SER A 210 0.06 1.57 14.42
C SER A 210 -1.43 1.93 14.24
N PRO A 211 -2.16 2.29 15.31
CA PRO A 211 -3.60 2.58 15.24
C PRO A 211 -3.97 3.72 14.30
N LYS A 212 -3.09 4.74 14.15
CA LYS A 212 -3.32 5.85 13.23
C LYS A 212 -3.28 5.40 11.75
N ALA A 213 -2.49 4.39 11.42
CA ALA A 213 -2.47 3.81 10.08
C ALA A 213 -3.63 2.83 9.85
N MET A 214 -4.03 2.04 10.87
CA MET A 214 -5.25 1.22 10.84
C MET A 214 -6.48 2.07 10.56
N LEU A 215 -6.62 3.20 11.28
CA LEU A 215 -7.74 4.12 11.14
C LEU A 215 -7.79 4.71 9.73
N ALA A 216 -6.65 5.11 9.16
CA ALA A 216 -6.61 5.63 7.79
C ALA A 216 -6.97 4.58 6.73
N LEU A 217 -6.60 3.30 6.93
CA LEU A 217 -7.05 2.20 6.05
C LEU A 217 -8.55 1.95 6.17
N ILE A 218 -9.12 1.99 7.37
CA ILE A 218 -10.56 1.83 7.62
C ILE A 218 -11.35 3.01 7.05
N ASP A 219 -10.92 4.25 7.30
CA ASP A 219 -11.55 5.46 6.76
C ASP A 219 -11.55 5.45 5.23
N LYS A 220 -10.44 5.03 4.60
CA LYS A 220 -10.34 4.95 3.14
C LYS A 220 -11.07 3.75 2.54
N LEU A 221 -11.23 2.65 3.29
CA LEU A 221 -12.09 1.54 2.91
C LEU A 221 -13.55 1.98 2.90
N GLU A 222 -14.06 2.57 3.99
CA GLU A 222 -15.43 3.11 4.07
C GLU A 222 -15.76 4.07 2.93
N GLU A 223 -14.81 4.93 2.54
CA GLU A 223 -14.92 5.84 1.40
C GLU A 223 -15.17 5.14 0.05
N ILE A 224 -14.56 3.96 -0.19
CA ILE A 224 -14.66 3.25 -1.48
C ILE A 224 -15.75 2.17 -1.53
N VAL A 225 -16.25 1.66 -0.40
CA VAL A 225 -17.26 0.57 -0.40
C VAL A 225 -18.66 1.01 0.07
N ASP A 226 -18.84 2.24 0.56
CA ASP A 226 -20.10 2.74 1.12
C ASP A 226 -20.64 1.80 2.23
N VAL A 227 -19.75 1.47 3.18
CA VAL A 227 -20.06 0.65 4.37
C VAL A 227 -19.55 1.36 5.61
N VAL A 228 -20.47 1.73 6.50
CA VAL A 228 -20.13 2.36 7.79
C VAL A 228 -19.43 1.34 8.69
N ILE A 229 -18.13 1.56 8.95
CA ILE A 229 -17.33 0.65 9.78
C ILE A 229 -17.27 1.19 11.23
N PRO A 230 -17.71 0.43 12.24
CA PRO A 230 -17.54 0.82 13.64
C PRO A 230 -16.05 0.90 13.99
N ARG A 231 -15.62 1.99 14.62
CA ARG A 231 -14.20 2.28 14.90
C ARG A 231 -13.72 1.86 16.29
N GLY A 232 -14.58 1.26 17.13
CA GLY A 232 -14.23 0.86 18.50
C GLY A 232 -13.53 1.98 19.30
N SER A 233 -12.42 1.64 19.95
CA SER A 233 -11.51 2.58 20.63
C SER A 233 -10.47 3.23 19.70
N LEU A 234 -10.38 2.81 18.43
CA LEU A 234 -9.24 3.08 17.54
C LEU A 234 -8.94 4.58 17.32
N MET A 235 -9.97 5.43 17.41
CA MET A 235 -9.83 6.89 17.34
C MET A 235 -9.14 7.51 18.56
N ASP A 236 -9.24 6.89 19.73
CA ASP A 236 -8.53 7.29 20.95
C ASP A 236 -7.15 6.61 20.99
N ASP A 237 -7.06 5.33 20.62
CA ASP A 237 -5.79 4.61 20.50
C ASP A 237 -4.82 5.31 19.52
N ALA A 238 -5.33 5.87 18.41
CA ALA A 238 -4.55 6.68 17.47
C ALA A 238 -4.05 8.02 18.04
N ARG A 239 -4.81 8.65 18.95
CA ARG A 239 -4.42 9.91 19.61
C ARG A 239 -3.36 9.68 20.67
N ASP A 240 -3.51 8.62 21.46
CA ASP A 240 -2.53 8.23 22.48
C ASP A 240 -1.23 7.75 21.83
N TRP A 241 -1.29 7.04 20.70
CA TRP A 241 -0.15 6.68 19.86
C TRP A 241 0.59 7.92 19.32
N GLU A 242 -0.14 8.89 18.73
CA GLU A 242 0.45 10.13 18.19
C GLU A 242 1.10 10.96 19.31
N THR A 243 0.39 11.15 20.44
CA THR A 243 0.91 11.84 21.63
C THR A 243 2.15 11.16 22.21
N GLY A 244 2.20 9.82 22.17
CA GLY A 244 3.37 9.06 22.60
C GLY A 244 4.61 9.29 21.73
N ILE A 245 4.43 9.46 20.43
CA ILE A 245 5.53 9.75 19.49
C ILE A 245 5.96 11.21 19.58
N ASP A 246 5.03 12.16 19.72
CA ASP A 246 5.33 13.58 19.97
C ASP A 246 6.26 13.75 21.19
N VAL A 247 6.01 13.00 22.28
CA VAL A 247 6.88 13.00 23.46
C VAL A 247 8.27 12.44 23.15
N LEU A 248 8.36 11.27 22.51
CA LEU A 248 9.64 10.63 22.20
C LEU A 248 10.48 11.44 21.20
N ALA A 249 9.84 12.02 20.18
CA ALA A 249 10.48 12.91 19.21
C ALA A 249 10.87 14.26 19.83
N GLY A 250 10.13 14.73 20.84
CA GLY A 250 10.44 15.95 21.59
C GLY A 250 11.63 15.85 22.54
N GLU A 251 12.14 14.64 22.83
CA GLU A 251 13.35 14.42 23.62
C GLU A 251 14.66 14.47 22.79
N ASP A 252 14.57 14.50 21.45
CA ASP A 252 15.71 14.50 20.52
C ASP A 252 15.59 15.67 19.51
N ASP A 253 16.47 16.68 19.64
CA ASP A 253 16.49 17.87 18.79
C ASP A 253 16.73 17.56 17.30
N ASP A 254 17.52 16.52 16.98
CA ASP A 254 17.85 16.12 15.61
C ASP A 254 16.67 15.35 14.98
N MET A 255 16.02 14.46 15.73
CA MET A 255 14.77 13.80 15.32
C MET A 255 13.65 14.82 15.09
N ALA A 256 13.48 15.78 16.00
CA ALA A 256 12.52 16.86 15.85
C ALA A 256 12.85 17.76 14.65
N ALA A 257 14.13 17.97 14.32
CA ALA A 257 14.54 18.70 13.12
C ALA A 257 14.25 17.92 11.83
N TYR A 258 14.45 16.60 11.84
CA TYR A 258 14.15 15.73 10.73
C TYR A 258 12.65 15.68 10.42
N ILE A 259 11.80 15.49 11.45
CA ILE A 259 10.34 15.46 11.31
C ILE A 259 9.81 16.78 10.74
N ARG A 260 10.32 17.94 11.18
CA ARG A 260 9.98 19.25 10.59
C ARG A 260 10.35 19.35 9.10
N GLY A 261 11.38 18.64 8.65
CA GLY A 261 11.73 18.52 7.24
C GLY A 261 10.70 17.71 6.45
N LEU A 262 10.23 16.58 7.01
CA LEU A 262 9.17 15.75 6.42
C LEU A 262 7.82 16.50 6.37
N GLU A 263 7.50 17.26 7.42
CA GLU A 263 6.34 18.18 7.44
C GLU A 263 6.43 19.20 6.31
N GLN A 264 7.53 19.94 6.19
CA GLN A 264 7.69 20.94 5.14
C GLN A 264 7.61 20.32 3.73
N ALA A 265 8.20 19.14 3.53
CA ALA A 265 8.11 18.41 2.27
C ALA A 265 6.65 18.03 1.94
N ARG A 266 5.91 17.52 2.93
CA ARG A 266 4.51 17.12 2.74
C ARG A 266 3.59 18.30 2.47
N ASP A 267 3.66 19.34 3.31
CA ASP A 267 2.84 20.55 3.20
C ASP A 267 3.07 21.29 1.86
N THR A 268 4.28 21.16 1.28
CA THR A 268 4.59 21.69 -0.06
C THR A 268 3.88 20.93 -1.17
N VAL A 269 3.77 19.60 -1.07
CA VAL A 269 3.10 18.74 -2.06
C VAL A 269 1.57 18.86 -1.99
N GLU A 270 1.01 19.02 -0.78
CA GLU A 270 -0.43 19.22 -0.58
C GLU A 270 -0.91 20.66 -0.86
N SER A 271 0.01 21.62 -1.08
CA SER A 271 -0.37 23.01 -1.34
C SER A 271 -1.25 23.14 -2.60
N PRO A 272 -2.40 23.85 -2.53
CA PRO A 272 -3.21 24.15 -3.71
C PRO A 272 -2.43 24.88 -4.81
N GLU A 273 -1.35 25.57 -4.47
CA GLU A 273 -0.45 26.29 -5.39
C GLU A 273 0.48 25.34 -6.16
N ALA A 274 0.73 24.14 -5.64
CA ALA A 274 1.48 23.07 -6.31
C ALA A 274 0.60 22.20 -7.23
N SER A 275 -0.74 22.37 -7.18
CA SER A 275 -1.65 21.65 -8.06
C SER A 275 -1.38 21.95 -9.54
N GLY A 276 -1.55 20.95 -10.40
CA GLY A 276 -1.31 21.10 -11.85
C GLY A 276 -2.13 22.22 -12.49
N GLU A 277 -3.33 22.49 -11.97
CA GLU A 277 -4.15 23.63 -12.40
C GLU A 277 -3.54 24.99 -12.03
N ALA A 278 -2.95 25.13 -10.84
CA ALA A 278 -2.34 26.39 -10.42
C ALA A 278 -1.09 26.69 -11.27
N ILE A 279 -0.24 25.68 -11.48
CA ILE A 279 0.94 25.76 -12.34
C ILE A 279 0.54 26.09 -13.79
N ALA A 280 -0.51 25.44 -14.33
CA ALA A 280 -1.05 25.76 -15.66
C ALA A 280 -1.59 27.20 -15.73
N ARG A 281 -2.29 27.67 -14.70
CA ARG A 281 -2.89 29.02 -14.61
C ARG A 281 -1.82 30.13 -14.49
N GLU A 282 -0.67 29.84 -13.89
CA GLU A 282 0.50 30.73 -13.95
C GLU A 282 1.17 30.69 -15.33
N PHE A 283 1.29 29.51 -15.95
CA PHE A 283 1.87 29.34 -17.27
C PHE A 283 1.06 30.07 -18.36
N GLU A 284 -0.27 29.98 -18.34
CA GLU A 284 -1.17 30.76 -19.20
C GLU A 284 -1.00 32.28 -18.99
N GLN A 285 -0.90 32.73 -17.74
CA GLN A 285 -0.62 34.14 -17.44
C GLN A 285 0.75 34.59 -17.97
N TYR A 286 1.77 33.73 -17.89
CA TYR A 286 3.11 34.01 -18.41
C TYR A 286 3.13 34.11 -19.95
N LEU A 287 2.43 33.21 -20.64
CA LEU A 287 2.26 33.25 -22.09
C LEU A 287 1.50 34.51 -22.54
N ARG A 288 0.35 34.80 -21.93
CA ARG A 288 -0.46 35.99 -22.24
C ARG A 288 0.31 37.30 -22.04
N LYS A 289 1.11 37.37 -20.98
CA LYS A 289 2.01 38.50 -20.64
C LYS A 289 3.26 38.57 -21.54
N SER A 290 3.46 37.57 -22.40
CA SER A 290 4.48 37.53 -23.45
C SER A 290 3.90 37.95 -24.81
N ASP A 291 2.66 37.57 -25.13
CA ASP A 291 1.93 38.09 -26.31
C ASP A 291 1.71 39.60 -26.21
N ASP A 292 1.32 40.11 -25.03
CA ASP A 292 1.25 41.56 -24.73
C ASP A 292 2.60 42.29 -25.00
N ARG A 293 3.73 41.57 -25.00
CA ARG A 293 5.06 42.12 -25.35
C ARG A 293 5.41 41.97 -26.83
N ALA A 294 4.75 41.07 -27.57
CA ALA A 294 4.87 40.94 -29.02
C ALA A 294 4.13 42.07 -29.73
N ASP A 295 2.86 42.32 -29.39
CA ASP A 295 2.04 43.39 -29.98
C ASP A 295 2.64 44.79 -29.78
N VAL A 296 3.28 45.02 -28.63
CA VAL A 296 3.98 46.29 -28.33
C VAL A 296 5.27 46.48 -29.15
N ARG A 297 5.83 45.41 -29.75
CA ARG A 297 6.97 45.52 -30.68
C ARG A 297 6.52 45.90 -32.08
N ASP A 298 5.50 45.24 -32.64
CA ASP A 298 5.03 45.53 -34.00
C ASP A 298 4.41 46.94 -34.12
N ASN A 299 3.62 47.38 -33.13
CA ASN A 299 3.09 48.75 -33.08
C ASN A 299 4.18 49.84 -33.03
N LYS A 300 5.45 49.49 -32.78
CA LYS A 300 6.57 50.44 -32.74
C LYS A 300 7.38 50.52 -34.03
N ALA A 301 7.15 49.60 -34.98
CA ALA A 301 7.80 49.61 -36.30
C ALA A 301 7.13 50.59 -37.28
N GLY A 302 5.84 50.93 -37.07
CA GLY A 302 5.03 51.68 -38.03
C GLY A 302 5.29 53.19 -38.19
N GLN A 303 6.23 53.80 -37.44
CA GLN A 303 6.46 55.26 -37.48
C GLN A 303 7.94 55.68 -37.43
N ARG A 304 8.60 55.70 -38.60
CA ARG A 304 9.53 56.78 -39.04
C ARG A 304 9.96 56.56 -40.50
N ALA A 305 9.92 57.64 -41.28
CA ALA A 305 10.41 57.71 -42.65
C ALA A 305 11.52 58.78 -42.77
N ASP A 306 12.27 58.71 -43.88
CA ASP A 306 13.21 59.69 -44.44
C ASP A 306 14.44 60.13 -43.62
N GLY A 307 15.63 59.77 -44.14
CA GLY A 307 16.96 60.22 -43.71
C GLY A 307 18.07 59.52 -44.52
N PRO A 308 19.01 60.23 -45.18
CA PRO A 308 19.79 59.66 -46.29
C PRO A 308 21.08 58.91 -45.92
N ALA A 309 21.55 58.07 -46.86
CA ALA A 309 22.64 57.11 -46.71
C ALA A 309 24.07 57.68 -46.81
N ARG A 310 25.05 56.94 -46.25
CA ARG A 310 26.51 57.02 -46.51
C ARG A 310 27.21 55.65 -46.40
N ASP A 311 28.48 55.61 -46.81
CA ASP A 311 29.24 54.44 -47.28
C ASP A 311 29.70 53.38 -46.26
N LYS A 312 30.15 52.22 -46.80
CA LYS A 312 30.95 51.17 -46.13
C LYS A 312 32.46 51.49 -46.18
N PRO A 313 33.24 51.00 -45.21
CA PRO A 313 34.26 49.96 -45.50
C PRO A 313 34.16 48.78 -44.49
N THR A 314 34.07 47.50 -44.88
CA THR A 314 35.14 46.55 -45.32
C THR A 314 36.22 46.23 -44.29
N GLY A 315 36.27 44.94 -43.88
CA GLY A 315 37.30 44.34 -43.01
C GLY A 315 36.75 43.93 -41.62
N GLY A 316 36.99 42.72 -41.09
CA GLY A 316 37.55 41.51 -41.72
C GLY A 316 38.41 40.66 -40.78
N ALA A 317 37.83 39.65 -40.12
CA ALA A 317 38.54 38.51 -39.52
C ALA A 317 37.55 37.39 -39.15
N THR A 318 37.91 36.13 -39.42
CA THR A 318 37.24 34.93 -38.91
C THR A 318 38.29 34.08 -38.20
N PRO A 319 37.91 33.32 -37.16
CA PRO A 319 38.44 31.96 -37.02
C PRO A 319 37.33 30.93 -36.79
N GLN A 320 37.63 29.68 -37.12
CA GLN A 320 36.83 28.49 -36.78
C GLN A 320 37.08 28.02 -35.35
N ALA A 321 36.20 27.16 -34.84
CA ALA A 321 36.50 26.25 -33.74
C ALA A 321 35.78 24.91 -33.96
N ASP A 322 36.58 23.91 -34.30
CA ASP A 322 36.24 22.50 -34.51
C ASP A 322 37.31 21.70 -33.71
N SER A 323 37.03 20.61 -32.98
CA SER A 323 35.81 19.86 -32.64
C SER A 323 36.08 18.95 -31.41
N ASP A 324 35.13 18.08 -31.01
CA ASP A 324 35.37 16.85 -30.18
C ASP A 324 35.75 17.02 -28.68
N ALA A 325 35.72 16.01 -27.79
CA ALA A 325 34.83 14.86 -27.53
C ALA A 325 35.25 14.13 -26.22
N GLU A 326 34.34 13.36 -25.58
CA GLU A 326 34.60 12.36 -24.51
C GLU A 326 35.21 12.88 -23.16
N THR A 327 35.30 12.13 -22.03
CA THR A 327 34.79 10.80 -21.60
C THR A 327 34.44 10.78 -20.09
N GLY A 328 33.58 9.85 -19.64
CA GLY A 328 33.39 9.44 -18.22
C GLY A 328 32.39 10.27 -17.39
N ASP A 329 31.73 9.74 -16.37
CA ASP A 329 31.67 8.35 -15.84
C ASP A 329 30.29 8.09 -15.19
N ALA A 330 29.93 6.84 -14.88
CA ALA A 330 28.63 6.46 -14.32
C ALA A 330 28.72 5.96 -12.87
N SER A 331 27.66 6.19 -12.08
CA SER A 331 27.50 5.65 -10.72
C SER A 331 26.03 5.32 -10.46
N ASP A 332 25.77 4.08 -10.05
CA ASP A 332 24.44 3.49 -9.81
C ASP A 332 24.42 2.86 -8.40
N PRO A 333 23.40 3.06 -7.55
CA PRO A 333 23.36 2.51 -6.20
C PRO A 333 22.35 1.35 -6.05
N GLN A 334 22.80 0.13 -6.36
CA GLN A 334 22.23 -1.09 -5.77
C GLN A 334 23.31 -1.80 -4.94
N ASP A 335 23.04 -2.04 -3.66
CA ASP A 335 23.36 -3.33 -3.01
C ASP A 335 22.77 -3.42 -1.59
N ALA A 336 21.94 -4.44 -1.35
CA ALA A 336 21.43 -4.80 -0.03
C ALA A 336 20.93 -6.27 0.01
N ALA A 337 21.79 -7.22 -0.38
CA ALA A 337 21.53 -8.65 -0.24
C ALA A 337 22.63 -9.31 0.62
N PRO A 338 22.28 -10.19 1.59
CA PRO A 338 23.27 -10.88 2.41
C PRO A 338 23.96 -12.03 1.65
N ALA A 339 25.24 -12.24 1.94
CA ALA A 339 26.04 -13.34 1.37
C ALA A 339 25.91 -14.64 2.18
N ASP A 340 26.01 -15.78 1.49
CA ASP A 340 25.81 -17.13 2.03
C ASP A 340 27.11 -17.78 2.58
N ASN A 341 26.99 -18.90 3.31
CA ASN A 341 28.09 -19.60 3.99
C ASN A 341 28.63 -20.83 3.23
N ALA A 342 29.95 -20.84 2.96
CA ALA A 342 30.79 -22.02 2.70
C ALA A 342 32.28 -21.61 2.87
N ASP A 343 33.26 -22.46 3.22
CA ASP A 343 33.29 -23.93 3.32
C ASP A 343 34.45 -24.42 4.23
N ALA A 344 34.52 -25.74 4.49
CA ALA A 344 35.66 -26.52 5.05
C ALA A 344 36.15 -26.25 6.50
N GLU A 345 36.64 -27.21 7.29
CA GLU A 345 36.78 -28.69 7.14
C GLU A 345 36.69 -29.35 8.55
N PRO A 346 36.36 -30.66 8.69
CA PRO A 346 36.23 -31.32 9.99
C PRO A 346 37.52 -32.06 10.43
N ASP A 347 37.92 -31.91 11.70
CA ASP A 347 38.90 -32.80 12.35
C ASP A 347 38.19 -33.77 13.32
N GLY A 348 38.72 -34.99 13.43
CA GLY A 348 37.96 -36.15 13.89
C GLY A 348 38.02 -36.43 15.39
N THR A 349 36.99 -37.11 15.90
CA THR A 349 37.14 -37.96 17.08
C THR A 349 36.23 -39.19 17.01
N THR A 350 36.73 -40.31 17.52
CA THR A 350 36.11 -41.63 17.40
C THR A 350 35.11 -41.91 18.52
N ASN A 351 33.98 -42.55 18.21
CA ASN A 351 33.51 -43.67 19.03
C ASN A 351 32.62 -44.65 18.26
N SER A 352 32.73 -45.94 18.58
CA SER A 352 31.86 -46.99 18.06
C SER A 352 30.86 -47.44 19.13
N PRO A 353 29.61 -47.76 18.78
CA PRO A 353 28.84 -48.81 19.43
C PRO A 353 29.33 -50.18 18.90
N GLY A 354 29.46 -51.18 19.76
CA GLY A 354 29.73 -52.56 19.35
C GLY A 354 28.44 -53.38 19.25
N ASP A 355 28.50 -54.51 18.53
CA ASP A 355 27.45 -55.54 18.58
C ASP A 355 27.27 -56.09 20.00
N GLY A 356 26.03 -56.50 20.31
CA GLY A 356 25.66 -57.03 21.62
C GLY A 356 24.26 -57.63 21.59
N ASP A 357 24.15 -58.87 21.09
CA ASP A 357 22.96 -59.71 21.32
C ASP A 357 22.79 -59.98 22.83
N GLU A 358 21.55 -60.00 23.34
CA GLU A 358 20.94 -61.20 23.94
C GLU A 358 19.48 -61.00 24.42
N GLU A 359 18.73 -62.11 24.32
CA GLU A 359 17.51 -62.55 25.03
C GLU A 359 16.32 -61.59 25.36
N THR A 360 15.17 -61.95 24.79
CA THR A 360 13.82 -61.81 25.39
C THR A 360 13.66 -62.82 26.56
N PRO A 361 12.79 -62.59 27.58
CA PRO A 361 11.34 -62.43 27.40
C PRO A 361 10.71 -61.19 28.04
#